data_AF-A0A0X3USH9-F1
#
_entry.id   AF-A0A0X3USH9-F1
#
_cell.length_a   1.000
_cell.length_b   1.000
_cell.length_c   1.000
_cell.angle_alpha   90.00
_cell.angle_beta   90.00
_cell.angle_gamma   90.00
#
_symmetry.space_group_name_H-M   'P 1'
#
loop_
_entity.id
_entity.type
_entity.pdbx_description
1 polymer ?
#
loop_
_entity_poly.entity_id
_entity_poly.type
_entity_poly.pdbx_seq_one_letter_code
_entity_poly.pdbx_strand_id
1 'polypeptide(L)'
;MTCREVARALQACLDGEADEVTARRVATHVEDCRRCGLETAVYREIKNSLARQEVPDEKAMARLRDFGSALLTAGPPEAYDEAAGLGGGR
;
A
#
# COMPACT_ATOMS: atom_id res chain seq x y z
N MET A 1 9.52 -6.32 -18.99
CA MET A 1 9.80 -6.06 -17.56
C MET A 1 10.59 -7.24 -17.03
N THR A 2 11.42 -7.02 -16.02
CA THR A 2 12.08 -8.07 -15.26
C THR A 2 11.18 -8.57 -14.13
N CYS A 3 11.41 -9.78 -13.61
CA CYS A 3 10.65 -10.30 -12.47
C CYS A 3 10.73 -9.37 -11.23
N ARG A 4 11.86 -8.68 -11.05
CA ARG A 4 12.06 -7.73 -9.93
C ARG A 4 11.19 -6.48 -10.09
N GLU A 5 11.06 -5.96 -11.30
CA GLU A 5 10.16 -4.83 -11.59
C GLU A 5 8.70 -5.24 -11.39
N VAL A 6 8.34 -6.46 -11.80
CA VAL A 6 7.00 -7.01 -11.55
C VAL A 6 6.71 -7.14 -10.07
N ALA A 7 7.61 -7.74 -9.28
CA ALA A 7 7.42 -7.88 -7.84
C ALA A 7 7.19 -6.53 -7.12
N ARG A 8 7.81 -5.44 -7.62
CA ARG A 8 7.60 -4.08 -7.07
C ARG A 8 6.26 -3.49 -7.46
N ALA A 9 5.80 -3.74 -8.68
CA ALA A 9 4.56 -3.16 -9.21
C ALA A 9 3.31 -4.02 -8.92
N LEU A 10 3.49 -5.28 -8.50
CA LEU A 10 2.42 -6.27 -8.45
C LEU A 10 1.26 -5.86 -7.53
N GLN A 11 1.55 -5.41 -6.31
CA GLN A 11 0.48 -5.02 -5.37
C GLN A 11 -0.30 -3.80 -5.88
N ALA A 12 0.39 -2.74 -6.31
CA ALA A 12 -0.28 -1.57 -6.90
C ALA A 12 -1.17 -1.95 -8.11
N CYS A 13 -0.73 -2.90 -8.94
CA CYS A 13 -1.57 -3.42 -10.03
C CYS A 13 -2.79 -4.20 -9.51
N LEU A 14 -2.63 -5.03 -8.48
CA LEU A 14 -3.72 -5.79 -7.87
C LEU A 14 -4.72 -4.88 -7.13
N ASP A 15 -4.25 -3.75 -6.62
CA ASP A 15 -5.05 -2.75 -5.88
C ASP A 15 -5.69 -1.70 -6.78
N GLY A 16 -5.38 -1.71 -8.08
CA GLY A 16 -5.94 -0.75 -9.05
C GLY A 16 -5.28 0.63 -8.98
N GLU A 17 -4.12 0.73 -8.34
CA GLU A 17 -3.37 1.97 -8.12
C GLU A 17 -2.25 2.18 -9.17
N ALA A 18 -1.93 1.14 -9.95
CA ALA A 18 -0.97 1.25 -11.05
C ALA A 18 -1.61 1.88 -12.30
N ASP A 19 -0.82 2.65 -13.05
CA ASP A 19 -1.23 3.16 -14.35
C ASP A 19 -1.45 2.02 -15.37
N GLU A 20 -2.29 2.26 -16.38
CA GLU A 20 -2.68 1.25 -17.38
C GLU A 20 -1.47 0.66 -18.13
N VAL A 21 -0.42 1.44 -18.37
CA VAL A 21 0.77 0.98 -19.09
C VAL A 21 1.55 0.00 -18.22
N THR A 22 1.75 0.32 -16.94
CA THR A 22 2.38 -0.56 -15.95
C THR A 22 1.55 -1.83 -15.76
N ALA A 23 0.24 -1.72 -15.58
CA ALA A 23 -0.66 -2.85 -15.42
C ALA A 23 -0.59 -3.82 -16.61
N ARG A 24 -0.59 -3.29 -17.85
CA ARG A 24 -0.47 -4.12 -19.06
C ARG A 24 0.87 -4.83 -19.14
N ARG A 25 1.98 -4.14 -18.85
CA ARG A 25 3.33 -4.74 -18.90
C ARG A 25 3.53 -5.82 -17.84
N VAL A 26 2.93 -5.64 -16.66
CA VAL A 26 2.91 -6.66 -15.60
C VAL A 26 2.08 -7.87 -16.06
N ALA A 27 0.89 -7.65 -16.62
CA ALA A 27 0.03 -8.74 -17.10
C ALA A 27 0.75 -9.62 -18.13
N THR A 28 1.36 -9.03 -19.16
CA THR A 28 2.15 -9.78 -20.16
C THR A 28 3.27 -10.59 -19.52
N HIS A 29 4.03 -10.02 -18.58
CA HIS A 29 5.12 -10.76 -17.93
C HIS A 29 4.61 -11.92 -17.06
N VAL A 30 3.48 -11.75 -16.38
CA VAL A 30 2.89 -12.77 -15.51
C VAL A 30 2.39 -13.96 -16.34
N GLU A 31 1.88 -13.71 -17.55
CA GLU A 31 1.51 -14.76 -18.52
C GLU A 31 2.74 -15.54 -19.01
N ASP A 32 3.85 -14.85 -19.29
CA ASP A 32 5.06 -15.46 -19.85
C ASP A 32 5.98 -16.10 -18.78
N CYS A 33 5.87 -15.68 -17.52
CA CYS A 33 6.76 -16.12 -16.44
C CYS A 33 6.01 -16.91 -15.37
N ARG A 34 6.19 -18.24 -15.37
CA ARG A 34 5.59 -19.16 -14.39
C ARG A 34 5.77 -18.72 -12.93
N ARG A 35 6.95 -18.23 -12.56
CA ARG A 35 7.23 -17.78 -11.19
C ARG A 35 6.36 -16.59 -10.79
N CYS A 36 6.30 -15.56 -11.64
CA CYS A 36 5.48 -14.37 -11.39
C CYS A 36 3.98 -14.69 -11.49
N GLY A 37 3.59 -15.65 -12.34
CA GLY A 37 2.25 -16.25 -12.38
C GLY A 37 1.82 -16.81 -11.02
N LEU A 38 2.66 -17.67 -10.43
CA LEU A 38 2.38 -18.26 -9.11
C LEU A 38 2.31 -17.21 -8.01
N GLU A 39 3.24 -16.26 -8.00
CA GLU A 39 3.24 -15.16 -7.03
C GLU A 39 1.96 -14.34 -7.12
N THR A 40 1.55 -13.96 -8.33
CA THR A 40 0.29 -13.23 -8.57
C THR A 40 -0.93 -14.00 -8.07
N ALA A 41 -0.97 -15.33 -8.28
CA ALA A 41 -2.06 -16.18 -7.80
C ALA A 41 -2.13 -16.19 -6.26
N VAL A 42 -1.00 -16.27 -5.57
CA VAL A 42 -0.93 -16.21 -4.11
C VAL A 42 -1.44 -14.87 -3.58
N TYR A 43 -0.96 -13.75 -4.13
CA TYR A 43 -1.42 -12.42 -3.70
C TYR A 43 -2.92 -12.21 -3.95
N ARG A 44 -3.47 -12.70 -5.06
CA ARG A 44 -4.91 -12.67 -5.33
C ARG A 44 -5.70 -13.48 -4.30
N GLU A 45 -5.21 -14.66 -3.92
CA GLU A 45 -5.90 -15.50 -2.92
C GLU A 45 -5.89 -14.86 -1.52
N ILE A 46 -4.80 -14.20 -1.15
CA ILE A 46 -4.73 -13.41 0.09
C ILE A 46 -5.77 -12.28 0.04
N LYS A 47 -5.79 -11.50 -1.04
CA LYS A 47 -6.76 -10.40 -1.22
C LYS A 47 -8.21 -10.90 -1.16
N ASN A 48 -8.51 -11.99 -1.86
CA ASN A 48 -9.84 -12.61 -1.82
C ASN A 48 -10.20 -13.12 -0.42
N SER A 49 -9.25 -13.66 0.33
CA SER A 49 -9.48 -14.12 1.70
C SER A 49 -9.79 -12.97 2.66
N LEU A 50 -9.10 -11.84 2.50
CA LEU A 50 -9.39 -10.61 3.24
C LEU A 50 -10.76 -10.03 2.87
N ALA A 51 -11.08 -9.99 1.58
CA ALA A 51 -12.41 -9.56 1.11
C ALA A 51 -13.53 -10.47 1.63
N ARG A 52 -13.30 -11.78 1.75
CA ARG A 52 -14.30 -12.71 2.32
C ARG A 52 -14.55 -12.50 3.82
N GLN A 53 -13.69 -11.79 4.54
CA GLN A 53 -13.93 -11.40 5.93
C GLN A 53 -14.80 -10.12 6.05
N GLU A 54 -15.27 -9.53 4.94
CA GLU A 54 -15.93 -8.22 4.89
C GLU A 54 -17.30 -8.17 5.62
N VAL A 55 -17.25 -7.87 6.91
CA VAL A 55 -17.66 -6.55 7.44
C VAL A 55 -16.67 -6.23 8.56
N PRO A 56 -15.86 -5.15 8.46
CA PRO A 56 -15.02 -4.72 9.58
C PRO A 56 -15.93 -4.45 10.77
N ASP A 57 -15.57 -4.97 11.95
CA ASP A 57 -16.34 -4.73 13.18
C ASP A 57 -16.69 -3.25 13.31
N GLU A 58 -17.95 -2.94 13.61
CA GLU A 58 -18.48 -1.57 13.61
C GLU A 58 -17.68 -0.65 14.52
N LYS A 59 -17.10 -1.20 15.60
CA LYS A 59 -16.21 -0.45 16.49
C LYS A 59 -14.90 -0.06 15.80
N ALA A 60 -14.34 -0.91 14.95
CA ALA A 60 -13.17 -0.57 14.15
C ALA A 60 -13.50 0.53 13.12
N MET A 61 -14.67 0.43 12.48
CA MET A 61 -15.15 1.46 11.56
C MET A 61 -15.40 2.80 12.25
N ALA A 62 -15.97 2.80 13.46
CA ALA A 62 -16.17 4.00 14.27
C ALA A 62 -14.83 4.70 14.58
N ARG A 63 -13.84 3.96 15.09
CA ARG A 63 -12.51 4.54 15.38
C ARG A 63 -11.83 5.13 14.15
N LEU A 64 -11.99 4.49 12.98
CA LEU A 64 -11.40 4.98 11.73
C LEU A 64 -12.04 6.31 11.30
N ARG A 65 -13.36 6.43 11.42
CA ARG A 65 -14.09 7.68 11.14
C ARG A 65 -13.71 8.81 12.09
N ASP A 66 -13.57 8.51 13.38
CA ASP A 66 -13.14 9.49 14.39
C ASP A 66 -11.73 10.00 14.08
N PHE A 67 -10.80 9.09 13.73
CA PHE A 67 -9.44 9.46 13.35
C PHE A 67 -9.39 10.32 12.08
N GLY A 68 -10.15 9.97 11.04
CA GLY A 68 -10.25 10.79 9.81
C GLY A 68 -10.78 12.19 10.10
N SER A 69 -11.77 12.31 10.99
CA SER A 69 -12.30 13.61 11.43
C SER A 69 -11.26 14.42 12.20
N ALA A 70 -10.45 13.76 13.05
CA ALA A 70 -9.36 14.39 13.77
C ALA A 70 -8.25 14.90 12.83
N LEU A 71 -7.91 14.17 11.77
CA LEU A 71 -6.92 14.62 10.77
C LEU A 71 -7.35 15.87 10.01
N LEU A 72 -8.64 16.08 9.80
CA LEU A 72 -9.17 17.27 9.14
C LEU A 72 -9.27 18.48 10.09
N THR A 73 -9.36 18.22 11.39
CA THR A 73 -9.56 19.25 12.43
C THR A 73 -8.25 19.69 13.07
N ALA A 74 -7.32 18.75 13.26
CA ALA A 74 -5.96 19.05 13.62
C ALA A 74 -5.27 19.60 12.37
N GLY A 75 -5.11 20.92 12.30
CA GLY A 75 -4.13 21.51 11.39
C GLY A 75 -2.77 20.80 11.54
N PRO A 76 -1.92 20.83 10.52
CA PRO A 76 -0.65 20.11 10.54
C PRO A 76 0.08 20.40 11.86
N PRO A 77 0.58 19.37 12.57
CA PRO A 77 1.38 19.59 13.76
C PRO A 77 2.51 20.54 13.36
N GLU A 78 2.61 21.68 14.06
CA GLU A 78 3.69 22.63 13.84
C GLU A 78 4.99 21.83 13.82
N ALA A 79 5.74 21.99 12.72
CA ALA A 79 6.90 21.20 12.40
C ALA A 79 7.79 21.05 13.64
N TYR A 80 8.18 19.81 13.92
CA TYR A 80 9.17 19.47 14.92
C TYR A 80 10.35 20.46 14.81
N ASP A 81 10.54 21.27 15.84
CA ASP A 81 11.61 22.26 15.93
C ASP A 81 12.95 21.53 16.05
N GLU A 82 13.55 21.20 14.91
CA GLU A 82 14.90 20.64 14.78
C GLU A 82 15.95 21.76 14.99
N ALA A 83 15.89 22.44 16.15
CA ALA A 83 16.87 23.47 16.52
C ALA A 83 17.29 23.41 18.01
N ALA A 84 17.07 22.30 18.71
CA ALA A 84 17.61 22.08 20.05
C ALA A 84 18.60 20.90 20.06
N GLY A 85 19.77 21.07 19.44
CA GLY A 85 20.73 19.96 19.37
C GLY A 85 22.13 20.24 18.85
N LEU A 86 22.70 21.44 19.02
CA LEU A 86 24.16 21.63 18.84
C LEU A 86 24.74 22.46 19.99
N GLY A 87 24.98 21.78 21.11
CA GLY A 87 25.94 22.20 22.12
C GLY A 87 27.02 21.13 22.25
N GLY A 88 28.30 21.50 22.09
CA GLY A 88 29.40 20.66 22.57
C GLY A 88 30.73 20.74 21.81
N GLY A 89 31.62 21.65 22.25
CA GLY A 89 33.10 21.54 22.29
C GLY A 89 33.86 21.36 20.97
N ARG A 90 34.96 22.07 20.70
CA ARG A 90 35.96 22.68 21.55
C ARG A 90 36.74 23.70 20.71
#